data_AF-A0AA36IJG9-F1
#
_entry.id   AF-A0AA36IJG9-F1
#
_cell.length_a   1.000
_cell.length_b   1.000
_cell.length_c   1.000
_cell.angle_alpha   90.00
_cell.angle_beta   90.00
_cell.angle_gamma   90.00
#
_symmetry.space_group_name_H-M   'P 1'
#
loop_
_entity.id
_entity.type
_entity.pdbx_description
1 polymer ?
#
loop_
_entity_poly.entity_id
_entity_poly.type
_entity_poly.pdbx_seq_one_letter_code
_entity_poly.pdbx_strand_id
1 'polypeptide(L)'
;MTQFLAEHHGAVAEEVKAHYVGTMSAVYLKQFRTYVTSLQKLELEYSPTKSDLLVNEQPSAGRLWDNLGLGRSVQLKDKGNVFSLSGWALRPFFPDLPPSPAPQSRRRRPMAAPSAALVVASFATALCAEFAGAALGFGPAILYEISWQICGLCGLSSGGLEMAVFHILVQELPCGLLQLLLLRSFWRPRLAALLNLPMLLALPVGTVLLERFGESPLAKQVLGGLFLALAAVQVHAKSRQKSKPDLEACSWGASASLALCSASSGLLRGAMGLAGPPFMVLLLFFSVEPSVWRCLSNTVRVTMVLTQGLLLGGMDHQLERQNWPIYVALMSGGVLGLQVGNRMAAQVDQSAFQRWLLLFLVAGGVLMLSSSSEFLSACSAVALALVVLGAIASAAFTWNTPQDSGGASPQRLLRCNEEKEEGCNADVLRQISASSISNV
;
A
#
# COMPACT_ATOMS: atom_id res chain seq x y z
N MET A 1 -33.87 -10.38 -44.32
CA MET A 1 -32.91 -11.40 -44.82
C MET A 1 -33.57 -12.78 -44.93
N THR A 2 -34.23 -13.29 -43.88
CA THR A 2 -34.99 -14.55 -43.93
C THR A 2 -36.16 -14.52 -44.92
N GLN A 3 -36.90 -13.40 -45.02
CA GLN A 3 -37.99 -13.23 -46.00
C GLN A 3 -37.51 -13.26 -47.47
N PHE A 4 -36.40 -12.57 -47.75
CA PHE A 4 -35.80 -12.51 -49.09
C PHE A 4 -35.26 -13.87 -49.57
N LEU A 5 -34.58 -14.60 -48.68
CA LEU A 5 -34.08 -15.95 -48.96
C LEU A 5 -35.21 -16.97 -49.11
N ALA A 6 -36.29 -16.84 -48.35
CA ALA A 6 -37.45 -17.72 -48.45
C ALA A 6 -38.20 -17.55 -49.79
N GLU A 7 -38.30 -16.32 -50.30
CA GLU A 7 -38.99 -16.04 -51.57
C GLU A 7 -38.18 -16.45 -52.81
N HIS A 8 -36.85 -16.33 -52.77
CA HIS A 8 -36.02 -16.50 -53.98
C HIS A 8 -35.23 -17.82 -53.98
N HIS A 9 -34.92 -18.38 -52.81
CA HIS A 9 -34.07 -19.57 -52.65
C HIS A 9 -34.53 -20.46 -51.49
N GLY A 10 -35.79 -20.92 -51.52
CA GLY A 10 -36.42 -21.67 -50.43
C GLY A 10 -35.64 -22.90 -49.94
N ALA A 11 -34.97 -23.64 -50.83
CA ALA A 11 -34.13 -24.78 -50.44
C ALA A 11 -32.92 -24.37 -49.59
N VAL A 12 -32.24 -23.28 -49.97
CA VAL A 12 -31.09 -22.74 -49.22
C VAL A 12 -31.55 -22.14 -47.89
N ALA A 13 -32.73 -21.51 -47.87
CA ALA A 13 -33.30 -20.95 -46.65
C ALA A 13 -33.59 -22.04 -45.59
N GLU A 14 -34.14 -23.18 -46.00
CA GLU A 14 -34.38 -24.32 -45.09
C GLU A 14 -33.06 -24.97 -44.63
N GLU A 15 -32.05 -25.08 -45.50
CA GLU A 15 -30.73 -25.60 -45.12
C GLU A 15 -30.03 -24.70 -44.07
N VAL A 16 -30.02 -23.38 -44.30
CA VAL A 16 -29.44 -22.40 -43.36
C VAL A 16 -30.18 -22.41 -42.03
N LYS A 17 -31.52 -22.51 -42.07
CA LYS A 17 -32.36 -22.60 -40.87
C LYS A 17 -32.08 -23.89 -40.11
N ALA A 18 -32.01 -25.03 -40.78
CA ALA A 18 -31.66 -26.31 -40.16
C ALA A 18 -30.26 -26.27 -39.53
N HIS A 19 -29.28 -25.71 -40.23
CA HIS A 19 -27.91 -25.57 -39.72
C HIS A 19 -27.83 -24.62 -38.52
N TYR A 20 -28.54 -23.49 -38.57
CA TYR A 20 -28.62 -22.54 -37.46
C TYR A 20 -29.28 -23.16 -36.22
N VAL A 21 -30.42 -23.83 -36.40
CA VAL A 21 -31.13 -24.52 -35.30
C VAL A 21 -30.26 -25.62 -34.70
N GLY A 22 -29.57 -26.41 -35.53
CA GLY A 22 -28.63 -27.44 -35.08
C GLY A 22 -27.47 -26.84 -34.27
N THR A 23 -26.87 -25.76 -34.75
CA THR A 23 -25.75 -25.10 -34.06
C THR A 23 -26.18 -24.47 -32.74
N MET A 24 -27.28 -23.73 -32.74
CA MET A 24 -27.78 -23.06 -31.55
C MET A 24 -28.26 -24.06 -30.50
N SER A 25 -28.94 -25.14 -30.90
CA SER A 25 -29.34 -26.19 -29.97
C SER A 25 -28.14 -26.88 -29.32
N ALA A 26 -27.04 -27.12 -30.06
CA ALA A 26 -25.80 -27.64 -29.49
C ALA A 26 -25.14 -26.68 -28.49
N VAL A 27 -25.14 -25.37 -28.78
CA VAL A 27 -24.63 -24.34 -27.86
C VAL A 27 -25.45 -24.29 -26.58
N TYR A 28 -26.79 -24.26 -26.69
CA TYR A 28 -27.68 -24.24 -25.53
C TYR A 28 -27.56 -25.52 -24.70
N LEU A 29 -27.49 -26.70 -25.33
CA LEU A 29 -27.28 -27.97 -24.61
C LEU A 29 -25.94 -28.00 -23.87
N LYS A 30 -24.88 -27.44 -24.47
CA LYS A 30 -23.56 -27.35 -23.82
C LYS A 30 -23.62 -26.44 -22.59
N GLN A 31 -24.21 -25.25 -22.71
CA GLN A 31 -24.37 -24.33 -21.59
C GLN A 31 -25.26 -24.91 -20.50
N PHE A 32 -26.37 -25.56 -20.88
CA PHE A 32 -27.27 -26.23 -19.94
C PHE A 32 -26.56 -27.35 -19.19
N ARG A 33 -25.75 -28.19 -19.87
CA ARG A 33 -24.93 -29.22 -19.21
C ARG A 33 -23.99 -28.62 -18.19
N THR A 34 -23.26 -27.55 -18.54
CA THR A 34 -22.35 -26.85 -17.64
C THR A 34 -23.08 -26.27 -16.43
N TYR A 35 -24.27 -25.71 -16.64
CA TYR A 35 -25.11 -25.19 -15.57
C TYR A 35 -25.58 -26.30 -14.63
N VAL A 36 -26.11 -27.41 -15.16
CA VAL A 36 -26.54 -28.57 -14.37
C VAL A 36 -25.38 -29.19 -13.59
N THR A 37 -24.19 -29.33 -14.19
CA THR A 37 -23.02 -29.82 -13.45
C THR A 37 -22.55 -28.86 -12.36
N SER A 38 -22.71 -27.55 -12.56
CA SER A 38 -22.42 -26.56 -11.52
C SER A 38 -23.43 -26.62 -10.38
N LEU A 39 -24.71 -26.81 -10.68
CA LEU A 39 -25.76 -27.02 -9.67
C LEU A 39 -25.56 -28.32 -8.88
N GLN A 40 -25.24 -29.43 -9.55
CA GLN A 40 -24.96 -30.70 -8.87
C GLN A 40 -23.75 -30.61 -7.95
N LYS A 41 -22.72 -29.83 -8.33
CA LYS A 41 -21.59 -29.55 -7.44
C LYS A 41 -21.99 -28.75 -6.21
N LEU A 42 -22.86 -27.74 -6.37
CA LEU A 42 -23.37 -26.95 -5.25
C LEU A 42 -24.26 -27.78 -4.31
N GLU A 43 -25.06 -28.70 -4.85
CA GLU A 43 -25.94 -29.58 -4.07
C GLU A 43 -25.13 -30.63 -3.27
N LEU A 44 -24.03 -31.15 -3.84
CA LEU A 44 -23.07 -32.01 -3.13
C LEU A 44 -22.25 -31.28 -2.06
N GLU A 45 -21.92 -30.00 -2.27
CA GLU A 45 -21.21 -29.20 -1.26
C GLU A 45 -22.11 -28.76 -0.08
N TYR A 46 -23.44 -28.78 -0.25
CA TYR A 46 -24.39 -28.37 0.80
C TYR A 46 -25.15 -29.51 1.46
N SER A 47 -25.05 -30.76 0.98
CA SER A 47 -25.57 -31.90 1.75
C SER A 47 -24.69 -32.10 3.00
N PRO A 48 -25.21 -31.94 4.22
CA PRO A 48 -24.43 -32.21 5.43
C PRO A 48 -24.07 -33.69 5.41
N THR A 49 -22.79 -34.00 5.21
CA THR A 49 -22.34 -35.38 5.25
C THR A 49 -22.30 -35.85 6.70
N LYS A 50 -22.52 -37.15 6.94
CA LYS A 50 -22.46 -37.74 8.31
C LYS A 50 -21.10 -37.48 8.99
N SER A 51 -20.06 -37.19 8.20
CA SER A 51 -18.73 -36.72 8.60
C SER A 51 -18.68 -35.29 9.15
N ASP A 52 -19.61 -34.40 8.77
CA ASP A 52 -19.70 -33.04 9.35
C ASP A 52 -20.32 -33.03 10.74
N LEU A 53 -21.08 -34.08 11.10
CA LEU A 53 -21.61 -34.31 12.44
C LEU A 53 -20.66 -35.10 13.35
N LEU A 54 -19.62 -35.70 12.79
CA LEU A 54 -18.62 -36.45 13.53
C LEU A 54 -17.29 -35.73 13.43
N VAL A 55 -17.06 -34.80 14.37
CA VAL A 55 -15.73 -34.25 14.69
C VAL A 55 -14.82 -35.44 14.99
N ASN A 56 -14.02 -35.84 14.01
CA ASN A 56 -13.05 -36.91 14.18
C ASN A 56 -11.66 -36.35 13.88
N GLU A 57 -10.85 -36.30 14.93
CA GLU A 57 -9.45 -35.92 14.93
C GLU A 57 -8.63 -36.95 14.15
N GLN A 58 -8.24 -36.63 12.91
CA GLN A 58 -7.13 -37.32 12.27
C GLN A 58 -6.26 -36.35 11.45
N PRO A 59 -4.92 -36.35 11.65
CA PRO A 59 -4.03 -35.42 10.99
C PRO A 59 -3.67 -35.93 9.59
N SER A 60 -4.21 -35.31 8.55
CA SER A 60 -3.72 -35.49 7.17
C SER A 60 -3.00 -34.21 6.74
N ALA A 61 -1.66 -34.27 6.70
CA ALA A 61 -0.75 -33.16 6.43
C ALA A 61 -0.83 -32.60 4.98
N GLY A 62 -1.72 -33.12 4.13
CA GLY A 62 -1.88 -32.69 2.74
C GLY A 62 -2.93 -31.60 2.50
N ARG A 63 -3.82 -31.31 3.45
CA ARG A 63 -4.94 -30.36 3.26
C ARG A 63 -4.66 -28.91 3.67
N LEU A 64 -3.45 -28.60 4.13
CA LEU A 64 -3.14 -27.25 4.63
C LEU A 64 -3.31 -26.20 3.53
N TRP A 65 -2.85 -26.48 2.30
CA TRP A 65 -2.87 -25.51 1.20
C TRP A 65 -4.26 -25.25 0.63
N ASP A 66 -5.11 -26.28 0.55
CA ASP A 66 -6.50 -26.14 0.10
C ASP A 66 -7.39 -25.47 1.16
N ASN A 67 -7.16 -25.77 2.45
CA ASN A 67 -7.87 -25.11 3.56
C ASN A 67 -7.42 -23.66 3.80
N LEU A 68 -6.22 -23.28 3.32
CA LEU A 68 -5.76 -21.89 3.31
C LEU A 68 -6.41 -21.06 2.19
N GLY A 69 -7.32 -21.64 1.38
CA GLY A 69 -8.10 -20.89 0.38
C GLY A 69 -7.30 -20.43 -0.84
N LEU A 70 -6.02 -20.83 -0.95
CA LEU A 70 -5.11 -20.40 -2.02
C LEU A 70 -5.47 -20.95 -3.43
N GLY A 71 -6.39 -21.92 -3.51
CA GLY A 71 -6.82 -22.54 -4.77
C GLY A 71 -8.23 -22.18 -5.27
N ARG A 72 -9.03 -21.41 -4.50
CA ARG A 72 -10.36 -20.95 -4.94
C ARG A 72 -10.26 -19.49 -5.39
N SER A 73 -10.74 -19.19 -6.60
CA SER A 73 -10.81 -17.82 -7.13
C SER A 73 -11.73 -16.98 -6.24
N VAL A 74 -11.16 -16.06 -5.47
CA VAL A 74 -11.91 -15.15 -4.60
C VAL A 74 -12.39 -13.97 -5.44
N GLN A 75 -13.70 -13.85 -5.62
CA GLN A 75 -14.30 -12.65 -6.19
C GLN A 75 -14.54 -11.63 -5.07
N LEU A 76 -13.72 -10.57 -5.01
CA LEU A 76 -13.81 -9.45 -4.06
C LEU A 76 -14.94 -8.45 -4.42
N LYS A 77 -16.09 -8.93 -4.89
CA LYS A 77 -17.11 -8.05 -5.45
C LYS A 77 -18.01 -7.44 -4.37
N ASP A 78 -18.05 -6.11 -4.31
CA ASP A 78 -18.98 -5.27 -3.54
C ASP A 78 -18.82 -5.26 -2.00
N LYS A 79 -17.61 -5.47 -1.47
CA LYS A 79 -17.34 -5.37 -0.02
C LYS A 79 -16.95 -3.95 0.43
N GLY A 80 -17.73 -3.36 1.33
CA GLY A 80 -17.50 -2.00 1.88
C GLY A 80 -16.37 -1.99 2.92
N ASN A 81 -15.36 -1.12 2.75
CA ASN A 81 -14.07 -1.27 3.43
C ASN A 81 -13.70 -0.11 4.39
N VAL A 82 -12.52 -0.20 5.04
CA VAL A 82 -12.04 0.56 6.21
C VAL A 82 -12.18 2.06 6.14
N PHE A 83 -12.03 2.61 4.96
CA PHE A 83 -11.94 4.05 4.73
C PHE A 83 -13.01 4.56 3.76
N SER A 84 -13.87 3.68 3.26
CA SER A 84 -14.93 4.05 2.31
C SER A 84 -16.04 4.79 3.04
N LEU A 85 -16.14 6.09 2.78
CA LEU A 85 -17.35 6.86 3.06
C LEU A 85 -18.43 6.35 2.11
N SER A 86 -19.58 5.93 2.61
CA SER A 86 -20.70 5.66 1.70
C SER A 86 -21.22 7.01 1.21
N GLY A 87 -21.60 7.12 -0.08
CA GLY A 87 -21.96 8.40 -0.72
C GLY A 87 -23.19 9.11 -0.15
N TRP A 88 -23.78 8.63 0.95
CA TRP A 88 -24.94 9.20 1.60
C TRP A 88 -24.61 10.41 2.51
N ALA A 89 -23.33 10.58 2.86
CA ALA A 89 -22.83 11.57 3.84
C ALA A 89 -23.10 13.05 3.52
N LEU A 90 -23.09 13.43 2.23
CA LEU A 90 -23.10 14.84 1.82
C LEU A 90 -24.50 15.39 1.56
N ARG A 91 -25.51 14.52 1.57
CA ARG A 91 -26.91 14.91 1.30
C ARG A 91 -27.46 15.99 2.25
N PRO A 92 -27.07 16.07 3.54
CA PRO A 92 -27.49 17.18 4.40
C PRO A 92 -26.84 18.52 4.05
N PHE A 93 -25.63 18.50 3.48
CA PHE A 93 -24.85 19.70 3.16
C PHE A 93 -25.06 20.19 1.73
N PHE A 94 -25.41 19.27 0.83
CA PHE A 94 -25.68 19.53 -0.59
C PHE A 94 -27.00 18.85 -0.98
N PRO A 95 -28.15 19.39 -0.55
CA PRO A 95 -29.45 18.77 -0.77
C PRO A 95 -29.80 18.63 -2.26
N ASP A 96 -29.16 19.44 -3.12
CA ASP A 96 -29.36 19.44 -4.57
C ASP A 96 -28.54 18.37 -5.31
N LEU A 97 -27.71 17.58 -4.62
CA LEU A 97 -27.02 16.46 -5.26
C LEU A 97 -28.06 15.40 -5.70
N PRO A 98 -28.04 14.97 -6.98
CA PRO A 98 -28.98 13.98 -7.47
C PRO A 98 -28.89 12.70 -6.62
N PRO A 99 -30.03 12.07 -6.27
CA PRO A 99 -30.04 10.87 -5.45
C PRO A 99 -29.15 9.80 -6.09
N SER A 100 -28.20 9.28 -5.31
CA SER A 100 -27.35 8.18 -5.77
C SER A 100 -28.26 7.07 -6.28
N PRO A 101 -28.05 6.57 -7.52
CA PRO A 101 -28.91 5.56 -8.09
C PRO A 101 -28.93 4.35 -7.16
N ALA A 102 -30.15 3.86 -6.86
CA ALA A 102 -30.35 2.63 -6.10
C ALA A 102 -29.45 1.51 -6.68
N PRO A 103 -29.00 0.54 -5.87
CA PRO A 103 -28.20 -0.60 -6.34
C PRO A 103 -29.03 -1.48 -7.29
N GLN A 104 -29.22 -1.01 -8.52
CA GLN A 104 -29.79 -1.76 -9.62
C GLN A 104 -28.77 -2.81 -10.02
N SER A 105 -29.26 -4.02 -10.28
CA SER A 105 -28.50 -5.14 -10.83
C SER A 105 -27.63 -4.67 -12.01
N ARG A 106 -26.36 -4.38 -11.72
CA ARG A 106 -25.41 -3.76 -12.64
C ARG A 106 -25.11 -4.73 -13.78
N ARG A 107 -25.91 -4.67 -14.85
CA ARG A 107 -25.39 -4.93 -16.20
C ARG A 107 -24.18 -4.00 -16.36
N ARG A 108 -23.00 -4.60 -16.58
CA ARG A 108 -21.75 -3.86 -16.83
C ARG A 108 -21.95 -2.92 -18.02
N ARG A 109 -22.39 -1.69 -17.77
CA ARG A 109 -22.29 -0.61 -18.76
C ARG A 109 -20.79 -0.41 -19.00
N PRO A 110 -20.36 -0.22 -20.26
CA PRO A 110 -18.97 0.18 -20.53
C PRO A 110 -18.68 1.41 -19.66
N MET A 111 -17.61 1.36 -18.87
CA MET A 111 -17.26 2.48 -18.02
C MET A 111 -16.92 3.67 -18.91
N ALA A 112 -17.44 4.84 -18.54
CA ALA A 112 -17.03 6.07 -19.19
C ALA A 112 -15.53 6.30 -18.91
N ALA A 113 -14.84 6.94 -19.85
CA ALA A 113 -13.45 7.35 -19.63
C ALA A 113 -13.33 8.15 -18.32
N PRO A 114 -12.23 7.98 -17.56
CA PRO A 114 -12.05 8.69 -16.30
C PRO A 114 -12.07 10.21 -16.53
N SER A 115 -12.70 10.95 -15.63
CA SER A 115 -12.78 12.40 -15.73
C SER A 115 -11.39 13.03 -15.62
N ALA A 116 -11.15 14.13 -16.34
CA ALA A 116 -9.87 14.85 -16.26
C ALA A 116 -9.54 15.30 -14.83
N ALA A 117 -10.56 15.67 -14.04
CA ALA A 117 -10.41 16.05 -12.64
C ALA A 117 -9.89 14.89 -11.77
N LEU A 118 -10.38 13.66 -11.99
CA LEU A 118 -9.88 12.48 -11.27
C LEU A 118 -8.42 12.17 -11.65
N VAL A 119 -8.05 12.32 -12.91
CA VAL A 119 -6.66 12.12 -13.38
C VAL A 119 -5.70 13.12 -12.71
N VAL A 120 -6.08 14.41 -12.66
CA VAL A 120 -5.29 15.45 -11.98
C VAL A 120 -5.21 15.18 -10.48
N ALA A 121 -6.31 14.77 -9.86
CA ALA A 121 -6.33 14.41 -8.45
C ALA A 121 -5.39 13.24 -8.16
N SER A 122 -5.45 12.16 -8.96
CA SER A 122 -4.53 11.01 -8.84
C SER A 122 -3.07 11.38 -9.02
N PHE A 123 -2.73 12.30 -9.93
CA PHE A 123 -1.37 12.81 -10.06
C PHE A 123 -0.92 13.51 -8.77
N ALA A 124 -1.75 14.39 -8.21
CA ALA A 124 -1.44 15.14 -7.00
C ALA A 124 -1.34 14.24 -5.77
N THR A 125 -2.23 13.25 -5.63
CA THR A 125 -2.20 12.29 -4.53
C THR A 125 -0.92 11.44 -4.57
N ALA A 126 -0.52 10.97 -5.76
CA ALA A 126 0.70 10.20 -5.96
C ALA A 126 1.96 11.02 -5.67
N LEU A 127 1.99 12.27 -6.12
CA LEU A 127 3.09 13.19 -5.85
C LEU A 127 3.29 13.39 -4.35
N CYS A 128 2.22 13.70 -3.61
CA CYS A 128 2.30 13.90 -2.15
C CYS A 128 2.68 12.61 -1.40
N ALA A 129 2.14 11.47 -1.82
CA ALA A 129 2.43 10.18 -1.22
C ALA A 129 3.91 9.78 -1.38
N GLU A 130 4.43 9.81 -2.61
CA GLU A 130 5.82 9.45 -2.90
C GLU A 130 6.82 10.50 -2.43
N PHE A 131 6.42 11.77 -2.34
CA PHE A 131 7.21 12.80 -1.67
C PHE A 131 7.55 12.40 -0.22
N ALA A 132 6.55 12.03 0.57
CA ALA A 132 6.76 11.57 1.94
C ALA A 132 7.54 10.25 1.99
N GLY A 133 7.21 9.31 1.09
CA GLY A 133 7.92 8.04 0.97
C GLY A 133 9.40 8.21 0.68
N ALA A 134 9.78 9.09 -0.25
CA ALA A 134 11.17 9.36 -0.57
C ALA A 134 11.88 10.14 0.54
N ALA A 135 11.21 11.13 1.14
CA ALA A 135 11.80 11.97 2.19
C ALA A 135 12.04 11.19 3.49
N LEU A 136 11.06 10.37 3.90
CA LEU A 136 11.02 9.75 5.23
C LEU A 136 11.20 8.22 5.17
N GLY A 137 10.97 7.57 4.03
CA GLY A 137 10.90 6.12 3.95
C GLY A 137 9.58 5.53 4.48
N PHE A 138 8.59 6.37 4.79
CA PHE A 138 7.24 6.02 5.24
C PHE A 138 6.21 7.01 4.75
N GLY A 139 4.92 6.64 4.84
CA GLY A 139 3.82 7.56 4.59
C GLY A 139 3.06 7.44 3.26
N PRO A 140 3.58 6.84 2.16
CA PRO A 140 2.85 6.81 0.89
C PRO A 140 1.42 6.28 1.01
N ALA A 141 1.24 5.10 1.59
CA ALA A 141 -0.09 4.49 1.73
C ALA A 141 -1.05 5.36 2.56
N ILE A 142 -0.59 5.91 3.68
CA ILE A 142 -1.44 6.74 4.57
C ILE A 142 -1.83 8.04 3.87
N LEU A 143 -0.87 8.75 3.29
CA LEU A 143 -1.13 10.01 2.57
C LEU A 143 -1.99 9.81 1.33
N TYR A 144 -1.76 8.71 0.60
CA TYR A 144 -2.59 8.36 -0.53
C TYR A 144 -4.03 8.10 -0.10
N GLU A 145 -4.23 7.34 0.98
CA GLU A 145 -5.56 7.04 1.51
C GLU A 145 -6.31 8.31 1.95
N ILE A 146 -5.65 9.18 2.72
CA ILE A 146 -6.20 10.47 3.12
C ILE A 146 -6.63 11.29 1.90
N SER A 147 -5.74 11.37 0.91
CA SER A 147 -5.99 12.14 -0.30
C SER A 147 -7.12 11.53 -1.12
N TRP A 148 -7.23 10.20 -1.15
CA TRP A 148 -8.30 9.48 -1.84
C TRP A 148 -9.66 9.69 -1.17
N GLN A 149 -9.71 9.70 0.16
CA GLN A 149 -10.92 10.04 0.91
C GLN A 149 -11.36 11.48 0.66
N ILE A 150 -10.42 12.43 0.60
CA ILE A 150 -10.71 13.82 0.23
C ILE A 150 -11.29 13.89 -1.19
N CYS A 151 -10.74 13.13 -2.14
CA CYS A 151 -11.31 13.02 -3.49
C CYS A 151 -12.74 12.47 -3.48
N GLY A 152 -13.03 11.51 -2.58
CA GLY A 152 -14.38 10.99 -2.38
C GLY A 152 -15.34 12.04 -1.84
N LEU A 153 -14.89 12.85 -0.88
CA LEU A 153 -15.66 14.00 -0.34
C LEU A 153 -15.92 15.07 -1.40
N CYS A 154 -15.00 15.26 -2.34
CA CYS A 154 -15.19 16.17 -3.47
C CYS A 154 -16.06 15.57 -4.60
N GLY A 155 -16.55 14.34 -4.45
CA GLY A 155 -17.30 13.64 -5.49
C GLY A 155 -16.47 13.28 -6.74
N LEU A 156 -15.13 13.29 -6.63
CA LEU A 156 -14.22 12.96 -7.73
C LEU A 156 -13.97 11.45 -7.84
N SER A 157 -13.97 10.76 -6.70
CA SER A 157 -13.74 9.31 -6.63
C SER A 157 -14.91 8.59 -5.93
N SER A 158 -14.96 7.26 -6.07
CA SER A 158 -15.91 6.43 -5.33
C SER A 158 -15.58 6.30 -3.83
N GLY A 159 -14.39 6.75 -3.40
CA GLY A 159 -13.88 6.50 -2.04
C GLY A 159 -13.58 5.03 -1.73
N GLY A 160 -13.65 4.14 -2.73
CA GLY A 160 -13.41 2.71 -2.51
C GLY A 160 -11.94 2.40 -2.21
N LEU A 161 -11.68 1.70 -1.09
CA LEU A 161 -10.32 1.32 -0.66
C LEU A 161 -9.66 0.35 -1.64
N GLU A 162 -10.41 -0.55 -2.27
CA GLU A 162 -9.86 -1.52 -3.22
C GLU A 162 -9.15 -0.81 -4.39
N MET A 163 -9.82 0.19 -4.98
CA MET A 163 -9.22 1.04 -6.00
C MET A 163 -8.04 1.85 -5.46
N ALA A 164 -8.09 2.30 -4.20
CA ALA A 164 -6.99 3.01 -3.58
C ALA A 164 -5.76 2.10 -3.41
N VAL A 165 -5.92 0.90 -2.88
CA VAL A 165 -4.87 -0.12 -2.74
C VAL A 165 -4.29 -0.47 -4.11
N PHE A 166 -5.16 -0.68 -5.11
CA PHE A 166 -4.70 -0.93 -6.47
C PHE A 166 -3.87 0.22 -7.04
N HIS A 167 -4.35 1.47 -6.90
CA HIS A 167 -3.59 2.66 -7.31
C HIS A 167 -2.26 2.81 -6.56
N ILE A 168 -2.24 2.48 -5.26
CA ILE A 168 -1.02 2.42 -4.46
C ILE A 168 -0.04 1.39 -5.06
N LEU A 169 -0.49 0.19 -5.45
CA LEU A 169 0.39 -0.79 -6.09
C LEU A 169 0.96 -0.29 -7.43
N VAL A 170 0.12 0.35 -8.25
CA VAL A 170 0.50 0.89 -9.56
C VAL A 170 1.58 1.97 -9.44
N GLN A 171 1.49 2.84 -8.43
CA GLN A 171 2.51 3.88 -8.20
C GLN A 171 3.75 3.36 -7.45
N GLU A 172 3.57 2.49 -6.44
CA GLU A 172 4.65 2.10 -5.53
C GLU A 172 5.68 1.20 -6.23
N LEU A 173 5.27 0.39 -7.22
CA LEU A 173 6.19 -0.50 -7.93
C LEU A 173 7.30 0.26 -8.68
N PRO A 174 6.99 1.16 -9.65
CA PRO A 174 8.03 1.88 -10.37
C PRO A 174 8.84 2.81 -9.45
N CYS A 175 8.17 3.50 -8.51
CA CYS A 175 8.84 4.42 -7.58
C CYS A 175 9.75 3.66 -6.61
N GLY A 176 9.31 2.51 -6.10
CA GLY A 176 10.09 1.63 -5.24
C GLY A 176 11.33 1.08 -5.93
N LEU A 177 11.18 0.57 -7.16
CA LEU A 177 12.32 0.09 -7.94
C LEU A 177 13.32 1.20 -8.23
N LEU A 178 12.85 2.37 -8.68
CA LEU A 178 13.73 3.52 -8.93
C LEU A 178 14.47 3.95 -7.65
N GLN A 179 13.76 4.02 -6.53
CA GLN A 179 14.34 4.41 -5.25
C GLN A 179 15.38 3.40 -4.75
N LEU A 180 15.16 2.10 -4.98
CA LEU A 180 16.16 1.07 -4.67
C LEU A 180 17.43 1.20 -5.51
N LEU A 181 17.28 1.52 -6.80
CA LEU A 181 18.43 1.76 -7.67
C LEU A 181 19.24 2.97 -7.21
N LEU A 182 18.56 4.05 -6.80
CA LEU A 182 19.20 5.25 -6.28
C LEU A 182 19.88 5.03 -4.92
N LEU A 183 19.31 4.19 -4.05
CA LEU A 183 19.82 3.91 -2.70
C LEU A 183 20.64 2.62 -2.59
N ARG A 184 21.07 2.03 -3.72
CA ARG A 184 21.77 0.74 -3.76
C ARG A 184 23.05 0.69 -2.93
N SER A 185 23.72 1.82 -2.71
CA SER A 185 24.93 1.92 -1.87
C SER A 185 24.65 1.67 -0.38
N PHE A 186 23.41 1.93 0.07
CA PHE A 186 22.97 1.74 1.45
C PHE A 186 22.35 0.36 1.70
N TRP A 187 22.47 -0.55 0.73
CA TRP A 187 21.89 -1.87 0.82
C TRP A 187 22.57 -2.72 1.89
N ARG A 188 21.74 -3.36 2.74
CA ARG A 188 22.18 -4.26 3.81
C ARG A 188 21.46 -5.60 3.66
N PRO A 189 22.05 -6.60 2.97
CA PRO A 189 21.33 -7.82 2.56
C PRO A 189 20.79 -8.61 3.76
N ARG A 190 21.52 -8.64 4.88
CA ARG A 190 21.08 -9.34 6.10
C ARG A 190 19.82 -8.72 6.69
N LEU A 191 19.78 -7.40 6.86
CA LEU A 191 18.61 -6.70 7.38
C LEU A 191 17.44 -6.79 6.40
N ALA A 192 17.71 -6.70 5.11
CA ALA A 192 16.71 -6.87 4.08
C ALA A 192 16.08 -8.27 4.11
N ALA A 193 16.86 -9.34 4.29
CA ALA A 193 16.34 -10.69 4.42
C ALA A 193 15.47 -10.85 5.69
N LEU A 194 15.93 -10.32 6.83
CA LEU A 194 15.19 -10.37 8.09
C LEU A 194 13.88 -9.57 8.05
N LEU A 195 13.82 -8.50 7.27
CA LEU A 195 12.57 -7.78 7.02
C LEU A 195 11.69 -8.55 6.03
N ASN A 196 12.20 -8.94 4.86
CA ASN A 196 11.34 -9.44 3.80
C ASN A 196 10.79 -10.85 4.06
N LEU A 197 11.57 -11.76 4.66
CA LEU A 197 11.16 -13.15 4.82
C LEU A 197 9.94 -13.32 5.75
N PRO A 198 9.91 -12.80 6.98
CA PRO A 198 8.76 -12.97 7.88
C PRO A 198 7.50 -12.28 7.34
N MET A 199 7.70 -11.14 6.68
CA MET A 199 6.62 -10.40 6.04
C MET A 199 5.99 -11.18 4.88
N LEU A 200 6.80 -11.78 3.99
CA LEU A 200 6.33 -12.60 2.88
C LEU A 200 5.45 -13.76 3.36
N LEU A 201 5.79 -14.36 4.49
CA LEU A 201 5.02 -15.45 5.09
C LEU A 201 3.71 -14.96 5.72
N ALA A 202 3.72 -13.79 6.35
CA ALA A 202 2.55 -13.25 7.05
C ALA A 202 1.54 -12.53 6.14
N LEU A 203 1.99 -11.99 5.00
CA LEU A 203 1.16 -11.20 4.10
C LEU A 203 -0.03 -11.96 3.49
N PRO A 204 0.11 -13.22 3.01
CA PRO A 204 -1.02 -14.02 2.54
C PRO A 204 -2.07 -14.24 3.65
N VAL A 205 -1.62 -14.51 4.89
CA VAL A 205 -2.51 -14.68 6.04
C VAL A 205 -3.29 -13.39 6.31
N GLY A 206 -2.61 -12.24 6.26
CA GLY A 206 -3.26 -10.94 6.33
C GLY A 206 -4.31 -10.75 5.24
N THR A 207 -4.01 -11.15 4.00
CA THR A 207 -4.93 -11.01 2.86
C THR A 207 -6.20 -11.85 3.06
N VAL A 208 -6.08 -13.06 3.61
CA VAL A 208 -7.24 -13.89 3.99
C VAL A 208 -8.04 -13.24 5.13
N LEU A 209 -7.37 -12.57 6.08
CA LEU A 209 -8.05 -11.82 7.14
C LEU A 209 -8.82 -10.62 6.60
N LEU A 210 -8.32 -9.92 5.57
CA LEU A 210 -9.03 -8.83 4.90
C LEU A 210 -10.38 -9.30 4.37
N GLU A 211 -10.43 -10.49 3.77
CA GLU A 211 -11.68 -11.04 3.23
C GLU A 211 -12.74 -11.32 4.31
N ARG A 212 -12.30 -11.72 5.51
CA ARG A 212 -13.17 -12.09 6.63
C ARG A 212 -13.56 -10.90 7.51
N PHE A 213 -12.63 -9.97 7.72
CA PHE A 213 -12.75 -8.91 8.73
C PHE A 213 -12.70 -7.49 8.17
N GLY A 214 -12.36 -7.30 6.88
CA GLY A 214 -12.22 -5.97 6.28
C GLY A 214 -13.49 -5.12 6.34
N GLU A 215 -14.65 -5.77 6.37
CA GLU A 215 -15.94 -5.08 6.48
C GLU A 215 -16.28 -4.68 7.93
N SER A 216 -15.67 -5.32 8.93
CA SER A 216 -16.02 -5.10 10.34
C SER A 216 -15.59 -3.70 10.79
N PRO A 217 -16.53 -2.79 11.12
CA PRO A 217 -16.17 -1.45 11.58
C PRO A 217 -15.42 -1.47 12.91
N LEU A 218 -15.70 -2.48 13.76
CA LEU A 218 -15.04 -2.65 15.05
C LEU A 218 -13.54 -2.93 14.87
N ALA A 219 -13.16 -3.76 13.90
CA ALA A 219 -11.75 -4.09 13.66
C ALA A 219 -10.94 -2.83 13.32
N LYS A 220 -11.54 -1.92 12.55
CA LYS A 220 -10.97 -0.62 12.17
C LYS A 220 -10.76 0.26 13.38
N GLN A 221 -11.79 0.40 14.21
CA GLN A 221 -11.73 1.23 15.42
C GLN A 221 -10.73 0.69 16.43
N VAL A 222 -10.68 -0.64 16.63
CA VAL A 222 -9.70 -1.28 17.52
C VAL A 222 -8.28 -0.98 17.04
N LEU A 223 -8.02 -1.06 15.73
CA LEU A 223 -6.70 -0.74 15.20
C LEU A 223 -6.38 0.76 15.27
N GLY A 224 -7.35 1.63 15.00
CA GLY A 224 -7.19 3.08 15.18
C GLY A 224 -6.85 3.44 16.61
N GLY A 225 -7.52 2.80 17.58
CA GLY A 225 -7.22 2.89 19.00
C GLY A 225 -5.81 2.39 19.33
N LEU A 226 -5.38 1.28 18.72
CA LEU A 226 -4.00 0.79 18.86
C LEU A 226 -2.98 1.80 18.32
N PHE A 227 -3.23 2.45 17.19
CA PHE A 227 -2.32 3.47 16.65
C PHE A 227 -2.21 4.67 17.59
N LEU A 228 -3.33 5.16 18.13
CA LEU A 228 -3.30 6.25 19.11
C LEU A 228 -2.58 5.83 20.40
N ALA A 229 -2.76 4.60 20.86
CA ALA A 229 -2.02 4.07 22.01
C ALA A 229 -0.51 4.05 21.73
N LEU A 230 -0.09 3.58 20.54
CA LEU A 230 1.31 3.56 20.13
C LEU A 230 1.87 4.99 19.98
N ALA A 231 1.08 5.94 19.50
CA ALA A 231 1.46 7.36 19.45
C ALA A 231 1.67 7.94 20.86
N ALA A 232 0.77 7.63 21.81
CA ALA A 232 0.92 8.04 23.19
C ALA A 232 2.18 7.42 23.85
N VAL A 233 2.41 6.13 23.61
CA VAL A 233 3.63 5.44 24.06
C VAL A 233 4.88 6.06 23.44
N GLN A 234 4.85 6.42 22.15
CA GLN A 234 5.94 7.10 21.46
C GLN A 234 6.28 8.45 22.10
N VAL A 235 5.27 9.26 22.41
CA VAL A 235 5.44 10.55 23.10
C VAL A 235 6.06 10.34 24.48
N HIS A 236 5.57 9.35 25.23
CA HIS A 236 6.09 9.06 26.57
C HIS A 236 7.52 8.50 26.55
N ALA A 237 7.81 7.57 25.64
CA ALA A 237 9.12 6.93 25.51
C ALA A 237 10.20 7.92 25.06
N LYS A 238 9.85 8.88 24.17
CA LYS A 238 10.77 9.93 23.72
C LYS A 238 11.34 10.75 24.87
N SER A 239 10.60 10.92 25.97
CA SER A 239 11.07 11.65 27.16
C SER A 239 12.14 10.88 27.96
N ARG A 240 12.18 9.55 27.84
CA ARG A 240 12.98 8.69 28.74
C ARG A 240 14.27 8.13 28.15
N GLN A 241 14.42 8.12 26.83
CA GLN A 241 15.53 7.41 26.18
C GLN A 241 16.74 8.31 25.91
N LYS A 242 17.86 8.05 26.61
CA LYS A 242 19.13 8.77 26.43
C LYS A 242 20.01 8.21 25.29
N SER A 243 19.88 6.93 24.96
CA SER A 243 20.51 6.32 23.78
C SER A 243 19.66 5.17 23.25
N LYS A 244 19.69 4.96 21.94
CA LYS A 244 19.01 3.84 21.28
C LYS A 244 20.06 2.83 20.80
N PRO A 245 19.87 1.53 21.01
CA PRO A 245 20.71 0.53 20.36
C PRO A 245 20.64 0.68 18.84
N ASP A 246 21.77 0.43 18.18
CA ASP A 246 21.84 0.38 16.72
C ASP A 246 21.20 -0.92 16.20
N LEU A 247 20.31 -0.80 15.23
CA LEU A 247 19.66 -1.91 14.55
C LEU A 247 20.67 -2.73 13.73
N GLU A 248 21.73 -2.08 13.21
CA GLU A 248 22.76 -2.75 12.40
C GLU A 248 23.65 -3.68 13.23
N ALA A 249 23.73 -3.48 14.55
CA ALA A 249 24.45 -4.37 15.44
C ALA A 249 23.90 -5.82 15.43
N CYS A 250 22.69 -6.02 14.91
CA CYS A 250 22.08 -7.34 14.69
C CYS A 250 22.15 -8.26 15.92
N SER A 251 21.98 -7.69 17.12
CA SER A 251 21.86 -8.50 18.34
C SER A 251 20.68 -9.47 18.19
N TRP A 252 20.72 -10.58 18.91
CA TRP A 252 19.62 -11.56 18.87
C TRP A 252 18.27 -10.90 19.19
N GLY A 253 18.25 -10.03 20.20
CA GLY A 253 17.06 -9.23 20.56
C GLY A 253 16.59 -8.32 19.44
N ALA A 254 17.49 -7.57 18.80
CA ALA A 254 17.15 -6.71 17.66
C ALA A 254 16.60 -7.51 16.47
N SER A 255 17.22 -8.65 16.17
CA SER A 255 16.82 -9.53 15.07
C SER A 255 15.42 -10.12 15.31
N ALA A 256 15.15 -10.58 16.55
CA ALA A 256 13.84 -11.10 16.94
C ALA A 256 12.75 -10.02 16.88
N SER A 257 13.02 -8.81 17.41
CA SER A 257 12.10 -7.68 17.33
C SER A 257 11.81 -7.28 15.89
N LEU A 258 12.83 -7.25 15.04
CA LEU A 258 12.70 -6.90 13.62
C LEU A 258 11.90 -7.96 12.85
N ALA A 259 12.15 -9.25 13.09
CA ALA A 259 11.37 -10.33 12.48
C ALA A 259 9.90 -10.30 12.90
N LEU A 260 9.63 -10.08 14.20
CA LEU A 260 8.27 -9.96 14.73
C LEU A 260 7.55 -8.74 14.14
N CYS A 261 8.20 -7.56 14.16
CA CYS A 261 7.62 -6.35 13.57
C CYS A 261 7.37 -6.53 12.08
N SER A 262 8.24 -7.25 11.36
CA SER A 262 8.06 -7.49 9.94
C SER A 262 6.92 -8.46 9.64
N ALA A 263 6.78 -9.54 10.41
CA ALA A 263 5.63 -10.43 10.33
C ALA A 263 4.32 -9.68 10.63
N SER A 264 4.28 -8.87 11.70
CA SER A 264 3.13 -8.02 12.01
C SER A 264 2.83 -7.01 10.89
N SER A 265 3.86 -6.44 10.26
CA SER A 265 3.70 -5.50 9.14
C SER A 265 3.14 -6.18 7.90
N GLY A 266 3.61 -7.39 7.59
CA GLY A 266 3.05 -8.23 6.52
C GLY A 266 1.58 -8.56 6.76
N LEU A 267 1.24 -8.98 7.98
CA LEU A 267 -0.14 -9.28 8.37
C LEU A 267 -1.04 -8.05 8.25
N LEU A 268 -0.63 -6.88 8.78
CA LEU A 268 -1.42 -5.64 8.67
C LEU A 268 -1.51 -5.12 7.23
N ARG A 269 -0.46 -5.29 6.43
CA ARG A 269 -0.49 -4.95 4.99
C ARG A 269 -1.49 -5.81 4.24
N GLY A 270 -1.52 -7.11 4.48
CA GLY A 270 -2.51 -8.00 3.90
C GLY A 270 -3.92 -7.69 4.40
N ALA A 271 -4.08 -7.48 5.71
CA ALA A 271 -5.39 -7.31 6.34
C ALA A 271 -6.04 -5.95 6.04
N MET A 272 -5.26 -4.89 5.83
CA MET A 272 -5.81 -3.55 5.64
C MET A 272 -5.03 -2.61 4.71
N GLY A 273 -4.01 -3.10 3.99
CA GLY A 273 -3.18 -2.24 3.14
C GLY A 273 -2.14 -1.39 3.88
N LEU A 274 -1.99 -1.53 5.21
CA LEU A 274 -1.14 -0.66 6.02
C LEU A 274 -0.02 -1.42 6.72
N ALA A 275 1.21 -1.27 6.24
CA ALA A 275 2.35 -1.99 6.78
C ALA A 275 3.25 -1.18 7.74
N GLY A 276 3.15 0.15 7.72
CA GLY A 276 4.06 1.04 8.45
C GLY A 276 4.07 0.91 9.99
N PRO A 277 2.92 0.77 10.69
CA PRO A 277 2.86 0.97 12.14
C PRO A 277 3.82 0.09 12.97
N PRO A 278 3.95 -1.23 12.74
CA PRO A 278 4.89 -2.03 13.52
C PRO A 278 6.34 -1.61 13.31
N PHE A 279 6.72 -1.18 12.11
CA PHE A 279 8.04 -0.59 11.86
C PHE A 279 8.21 0.78 12.52
N MET A 280 7.17 1.61 12.58
CA MET A 280 7.23 2.88 13.32
C MET A 280 7.53 2.63 14.81
N VAL A 281 6.92 1.60 15.40
CA VAL A 281 7.18 1.16 16.77
C VAL A 281 8.60 0.63 16.93
N LEU A 282 9.10 -0.18 15.99
CA LEU A 282 10.47 -0.69 16.00
C LEU A 282 11.49 0.46 16.08
N LEU A 283 11.30 1.52 15.30
CA LEU A 283 12.18 2.70 15.27
C LEU A 283 12.09 3.59 16.52
N LEU A 284 11.15 3.32 17.42
CA LEU A 284 11.16 3.91 18.76
C LEU A 284 12.30 3.35 19.57
N PHE A 285 12.49 2.04 19.51
CA PHE A 285 13.44 1.33 20.36
C PHE A 285 14.83 1.25 19.75
N PHE A 286 14.94 1.24 18.42
CA PHE A 286 16.21 1.13 17.72
C PHE A 286 16.55 2.41 16.95
N SER A 287 17.84 2.67 16.81
CA SER A 287 18.38 3.65 15.86
C SER A 287 18.84 2.95 14.60
N VAL A 288 18.70 3.62 13.47
CA VAL A 288 19.16 3.18 12.17
C VAL A 288 19.48 4.44 11.38
N GLU A 289 20.50 4.39 10.54
CA GLU A 289 20.80 5.51 9.65
C GLU A 289 19.60 5.78 8.72
N PRO A 290 19.14 7.03 8.57
CA PRO A 290 17.98 7.35 7.73
C PRO A 290 18.09 6.83 6.29
N SER A 291 19.28 6.89 5.69
CA SER A 291 19.53 6.41 4.33
C SER A 291 19.38 4.89 4.22
N VAL A 292 19.93 4.16 5.20
CA VAL A 292 19.80 2.70 5.31
C VAL A 292 18.34 2.32 5.52
N TRP A 293 17.62 3.02 6.41
CA TRP A 293 16.20 2.80 6.60
C TRP A 293 15.39 3.02 5.32
N ARG A 294 15.62 4.12 4.60
CA ARG A 294 14.95 4.40 3.33
C ARG A 294 15.22 3.31 2.30
N CYS A 295 16.43 2.75 2.25
CA CYS A 295 16.74 1.63 1.35
C CYS A 295 15.99 0.35 1.75
N LEU A 296 16.02 0.01 3.04
CA LEU A 296 15.34 -1.17 3.59
C LEU A 296 13.82 -1.10 3.45
N SER A 297 13.21 0.05 3.76
CA SER A 297 11.76 0.25 3.65
C SER A 297 11.28 0.16 2.20
N ASN A 298 12.08 0.64 1.25
CA ASN A 298 11.79 0.50 -0.18
C ASN A 298 11.86 -0.94 -0.66
N THR A 299 12.74 -1.75 -0.06
CA THR A 299 12.85 -3.15 -0.43
C THR A 299 11.63 -3.91 0.05
N VAL A 300 11.30 -3.70 1.31
CA VAL A 300 10.07 -4.17 1.93
C VAL A 300 8.86 -3.80 1.07
N ARG A 301 8.78 -2.53 0.64
CA ARG A 301 7.73 -2.04 -0.26
C ARG A 301 7.67 -2.79 -1.58
N VAL A 302 8.79 -2.91 -2.31
CA VAL A 302 8.83 -3.62 -3.60
C VAL A 302 8.42 -5.08 -3.43
N THR A 303 8.95 -5.76 -2.40
CA THR A 303 8.57 -7.14 -2.11
C THR A 303 7.08 -7.27 -1.80
N MET A 304 6.52 -6.38 -0.96
CA MET A 304 5.07 -6.35 -0.68
C MET A 304 4.26 -6.16 -1.96
N VAL A 305 4.63 -5.20 -2.81
CA VAL A 305 3.89 -4.87 -4.04
C VAL A 305 3.95 -6.02 -5.04
N LEU A 306 5.09 -6.69 -5.17
CA LEU A 306 5.22 -7.88 -6.01
C LEU A 306 4.36 -9.03 -5.48
N THR A 307 4.40 -9.30 -4.17
CA THR A 307 3.59 -10.38 -3.59
C THR A 307 2.09 -10.09 -3.67
N GLN A 308 1.67 -8.87 -3.35
CA GLN A 308 0.25 -8.46 -3.50
C GLN A 308 -0.17 -8.46 -4.96
N GLY A 309 0.69 -8.00 -5.87
CA GLY A 309 0.45 -8.03 -7.30
C GLY A 309 0.29 -9.46 -7.84
N LEU A 310 1.05 -10.43 -7.33
CA LEU A 310 0.91 -11.84 -7.67
C LEU A 310 -0.39 -12.44 -7.10
N LEU A 311 -0.71 -12.16 -5.84
CA LEU A 311 -1.93 -12.63 -5.19
C LEU A 311 -3.19 -12.06 -5.85
N LEU A 312 -3.22 -10.76 -6.14
CA LEU A 312 -4.37 -10.07 -6.74
C LEU A 312 -4.44 -10.24 -8.26
N GLY A 313 -3.30 -10.21 -8.95
CA GLY A 313 -3.21 -10.33 -10.40
C GLY A 313 -3.60 -11.72 -10.93
N GLY A 314 -3.50 -12.75 -10.08
CA GLY A 314 -4.05 -14.08 -10.39
C GLY A 314 -5.56 -14.17 -10.25
N MET A 315 -6.20 -13.22 -9.54
CA MET A 315 -7.59 -13.36 -9.09
C MET A 315 -8.61 -12.55 -9.88
N ASP A 316 -8.25 -11.40 -10.48
CA ASP A 316 -9.25 -10.61 -11.21
C ASP A 316 -8.67 -9.74 -12.35
N HIS A 317 -9.47 -9.54 -13.39
CA HIS A 317 -9.22 -8.59 -14.49
C HIS A 317 -9.34 -7.11 -14.05
N GLN A 318 -8.75 -6.73 -12.92
CA GLN A 318 -8.85 -5.37 -12.35
C GLN A 318 -8.07 -4.32 -13.15
N LEU A 319 -7.10 -4.75 -13.97
CA LEU A 319 -6.43 -3.89 -14.93
C LEU A 319 -7.37 -3.55 -16.08
N GLU A 320 -8.24 -2.58 -15.84
CA GLU A 320 -9.11 -2.05 -16.87
C GLU A 320 -8.29 -1.16 -17.80
N ARG A 321 -8.18 -1.56 -19.07
CA ARG A 321 -7.46 -0.80 -20.10
C ARG A 321 -7.97 0.64 -20.24
N GLN A 322 -9.22 0.90 -19.86
CA GLN A 322 -9.85 2.23 -19.93
C GLN A 322 -9.28 3.22 -18.90
N ASN A 323 -8.71 2.73 -17.79
CA ASN A 323 -8.17 3.56 -16.71
C ASN A 323 -6.68 3.90 -16.90
N TRP A 324 -6.09 3.63 -18.07
CA TRP A 324 -4.69 3.94 -18.37
C TRP A 324 -4.30 5.41 -18.09
N PRO A 325 -5.15 6.44 -18.29
CA PRO A 325 -4.75 7.82 -18.00
C PRO A 325 -4.47 8.03 -16.51
N ILE A 326 -5.24 7.37 -15.63
CA ILE A 326 -5.03 7.40 -14.18
C ILE A 326 -3.70 6.73 -13.85
N TYR A 327 -3.39 5.58 -14.46
CA TYR A 327 -2.14 4.86 -14.21
C TYR A 327 -0.91 5.68 -14.60
N VAL A 328 -0.96 6.34 -15.76
CA VAL A 328 0.11 7.25 -16.21
C VAL A 328 0.24 8.45 -15.26
N ALA A 329 -0.87 9.02 -14.82
CA ALA A 329 -0.87 10.11 -13.84
C ALA A 329 -0.27 9.71 -12.49
N LEU A 330 -0.63 8.53 -11.98
CA LEU A 330 -0.07 7.97 -10.73
C LEU A 330 1.45 7.74 -10.85
N MET A 331 1.91 7.12 -11.94
CA MET A 331 3.33 6.86 -12.17
C MET A 331 4.14 8.16 -12.32
N SER A 332 3.66 9.10 -13.13
CA SER A 332 4.35 10.37 -13.37
C SER A 332 4.37 11.26 -12.13
N GLY A 333 3.24 11.36 -11.41
CA GLY A 333 3.15 12.07 -10.14
C GLY A 333 4.05 11.46 -9.07
N GLY A 334 4.03 10.13 -8.95
CA GLY A 334 4.87 9.39 -8.01
C GLY A 334 6.37 9.59 -8.27
N VAL A 335 6.82 9.51 -9.53
CA VAL A 335 8.24 9.74 -9.88
C VAL A 335 8.66 11.18 -9.58
N LEU A 336 7.80 12.18 -9.87
CA LEU A 336 8.08 13.57 -9.53
C LEU A 336 8.16 13.77 -8.01
N GLY A 337 7.19 13.21 -7.27
CA GLY A 337 7.19 13.19 -5.81
C GLY A 337 8.47 12.58 -5.24
N LEU A 338 8.90 11.44 -5.79
CA LEU A 338 10.13 10.76 -5.42
C LEU A 338 11.38 11.66 -5.59
N GLN A 339 11.49 12.35 -6.73
CA GLN A 339 12.61 13.26 -7.00
C GLN A 339 12.64 14.43 -6.01
N VAL A 340 11.49 15.06 -5.76
CA VAL A 340 11.38 16.18 -4.80
C VAL A 340 11.68 15.70 -3.37
N GLY A 341 11.10 14.57 -2.97
CA GLY A 341 11.31 13.99 -1.64
C GLY A 341 12.75 13.56 -1.40
N ASN A 342 13.46 13.05 -2.42
CA ASN A 342 14.88 12.73 -2.32
C ASN A 342 15.75 13.96 -2.06
N ARG A 343 15.44 15.10 -2.68
CA ARG A 343 16.14 16.36 -2.43
C ARG A 343 15.89 16.87 -1.01
N MET A 344 14.65 16.74 -0.53
CA MET A 344 14.28 17.11 0.85
C MET A 344 14.85 16.17 1.90
N ALA A 345 15.08 14.89 1.58
CA ALA A 345 15.56 13.91 2.56
C ALA A 345 16.90 14.31 3.22
N ALA A 346 17.77 15.02 2.50
CA ALA A 346 19.04 15.52 3.05
C ALA A 346 18.86 16.59 4.14
N GLN A 347 17.67 17.17 4.21
CA GLN A 347 17.31 18.28 5.09
C GLN A 347 16.45 17.84 6.27
N VAL A 348 15.88 16.63 6.19
CA VAL A 348 15.06 16.07 7.27
C VAL A 348 15.99 15.63 8.39
N ASP A 349 15.98 16.40 9.48
CA ASP A 349 16.66 16.01 10.70
C ASP A 349 15.90 14.86 11.40
N GLN A 350 16.61 14.16 12.30
CA GLN A 350 16.02 13.04 13.04
C GLN A 350 14.81 13.48 13.89
N SER A 351 14.78 14.75 14.34
CA SER A 351 13.66 15.29 15.13
C SER A 351 12.41 15.52 14.28
N ALA A 352 12.54 16.08 13.07
CA ALA A 352 11.44 16.21 12.11
C ALA A 352 10.97 14.83 11.68
N PHE A 353 11.88 13.91 11.38
CA PHE A 353 11.53 12.53 11.04
C PHE A 353 10.60 11.90 12.09
N GLN A 354 10.95 12.00 13.38
CA GLN A 354 10.09 11.51 14.46
C GLN A 354 8.76 12.25 14.59
N ARG A 355 8.74 13.57 14.38
CA ARG A 355 7.50 14.37 14.41
C ARG A 355 6.55 13.96 13.29
N TRP A 356 7.07 13.75 12.09
CA TRP A 356 6.29 13.26 10.94
C TRP A 356 5.76 11.85 11.15
N LEU A 357 6.56 10.94 11.73
CA LEU A 357 6.09 9.61 12.11
C LEU A 357 4.93 9.67 13.09
N LEU A 358 5.06 10.48 14.15
CA LEU A 358 4.00 10.65 15.13
C LEU A 358 2.74 11.26 14.49
N LEU A 359 2.92 12.23 13.61
CA LEU A 359 1.82 12.83 12.86
C LEU A 359 1.07 11.78 12.03
N PHE A 360 1.77 10.92 11.28
CA PHE A 360 1.14 9.84 10.50
C PHE A 360 0.42 8.81 11.37
N LEU A 361 0.95 8.52 12.56
CA LEU A 361 0.34 7.56 13.46
C LEU A 361 -0.95 8.11 14.09
N VAL A 362 -0.94 9.37 14.54
CA VAL A 362 -2.14 10.07 15.03
C VAL A 362 -3.16 10.24 13.91
N ALA A 363 -2.71 10.68 12.74
CA ALA A 363 -3.51 10.80 11.53
C ALA A 363 -4.30 9.52 11.19
N GLY A 364 -3.57 8.42 10.99
CA GLY A 364 -4.16 7.13 10.67
C GLY A 364 -5.06 6.62 11.79
N GLY A 365 -4.67 6.82 13.05
CA GLY A 365 -5.45 6.42 14.22
C GLY A 365 -6.80 7.14 14.31
N VAL A 366 -6.81 8.47 14.16
CA VAL A 366 -8.03 9.28 14.20
C VAL A 366 -8.95 8.91 13.03
N LEU A 367 -8.40 8.76 11.81
CA LEU A 367 -9.18 8.37 10.63
C LEU A 367 -9.88 7.03 10.81
N MET A 368 -9.14 6.02 11.29
CA MET A 368 -9.70 4.69 11.57
C MET A 368 -10.74 4.70 12.69
N LEU A 369 -10.53 5.48 13.75
CA LEU A 369 -11.53 5.60 14.83
C LEU A 369 -12.81 6.27 14.34
N SER A 370 -12.66 7.22 13.42
CA SER A 370 -13.79 7.90 12.79
C SER A 370 -14.48 7.08 11.69
N SER A 371 -14.01 5.88 11.35
CA SER A 371 -14.56 5.11 10.22
C SER A 371 -16.02 4.68 10.40
N SER A 372 -16.54 4.69 11.63
CA SER A 372 -17.95 4.36 11.91
C SER A 372 -18.92 5.51 11.62
N SER A 373 -18.41 6.75 11.48
CA SER A 373 -19.22 7.92 11.23
C SER A 373 -18.62 8.70 10.07
N GLU A 374 -19.38 8.79 8.99
CA GLU A 374 -18.94 9.47 7.77
C GLU A 374 -18.60 10.94 8.03
N PHE A 375 -19.41 11.62 8.85
CA PHE A 375 -19.17 12.99 9.26
C PHE A 375 -17.85 13.12 10.03
N LEU A 376 -17.61 12.26 11.03
CA LEU A 376 -16.35 12.31 11.79
C LEU A 376 -15.15 12.00 10.90
N SER A 377 -15.28 11.08 9.94
CA SER A 377 -14.23 10.72 8.99
C SER A 377 -13.93 11.86 8.02
N ALA A 378 -14.97 12.59 7.57
CA ALA A 378 -14.80 13.79 6.77
C ALA A 378 -14.08 14.91 7.56
N CYS A 379 -14.55 15.18 8.77
CA CYS A 379 -13.94 16.18 9.65
C CYS A 379 -12.49 15.83 9.99
N SER A 380 -12.19 14.55 10.27
CA SER A 380 -10.83 14.11 10.57
C SER A 380 -9.91 14.19 9.35
N ALA A 381 -10.38 13.83 8.16
CA ALA A 381 -9.62 13.98 6.92
C ALA A 381 -9.28 15.45 6.62
N VAL A 382 -10.24 16.36 6.76
CA VAL A 382 -10.03 17.81 6.56
C VAL A 382 -9.09 18.37 7.62
N ALA A 383 -9.34 18.09 8.91
CA ALA A 383 -8.48 18.54 9.99
C ALA A 383 -7.04 18.07 9.78
N LEU A 384 -6.87 16.81 9.37
CA LEU A 384 -5.56 16.27 9.10
C LEU A 384 -4.89 16.91 7.88
N ALA A 385 -5.62 17.15 6.80
CA ALA A 385 -5.09 17.85 5.64
C ALA A 385 -4.55 19.23 6.05
N LEU A 386 -5.29 19.97 6.88
CA LEU A 386 -4.84 21.25 7.42
C LEU A 386 -3.58 21.12 8.29
N VAL A 387 -3.49 20.08 9.12
CA VAL A 387 -2.28 19.83 9.94
C VAL A 387 -1.08 19.48 9.07
N VAL A 388 -1.25 18.65 8.04
CA VAL A 388 -0.17 18.32 7.10
C VAL A 388 0.28 19.55 6.32
N LEU A 389 -0.65 20.37 5.81
CA LEU A 389 -0.33 21.63 5.14
C LEU A 389 0.38 22.60 6.07
N GLY A 390 -0.08 22.73 7.32
CA GLY A 390 0.57 23.53 8.35
C GLY A 390 1.98 23.05 8.67
N ALA A 391 2.20 21.73 8.74
CA ALA A 391 3.52 21.14 8.96
C ALA A 391 4.47 21.38 7.76
N ILE A 392 3.97 21.27 6.53
CA ILE A 392 4.73 21.60 5.31
C ILE A 392 5.08 23.09 5.29
N ALA A 393 4.11 23.97 5.55
CA ALA A 393 4.31 25.42 5.59
C ALA A 393 5.30 25.82 6.68
N SER A 394 5.21 25.20 7.87
CA SER A 394 6.17 25.42 8.95
C SER A 394 7.58 24.98 8.55
N ALA A 395 7.73 23.82 7.93
CA ALA A 395 9.01 23.34 7.44
C ALA A 395 9.60 24.29 6.37
N ALA A 396 8.77 24.74 5.42
CA ALA A 396 9.16 25.71 4.40
C ALA A 396 9.50 27.10 4.97
N PHE A 397 8.85 27.51 6.07
CA PHE A 397 9.17 28.77 6.73
C PHE A 397 10.50 28.68 7.50
N THR A 398 10.72 27.59 8.24
CA THR A 398 12.02 27.33 8.90
C THR A 398 13.15 27.16 7.91
N TRP A 399 12.83 26.80 6.66
CA TRP A 399 13.79 26.72 5.56
C TRP A 399 14.28 28.10 5.11
N ASN A 400 13.37 29.08 5.05
CA ASN A 400 13.67 30.42 4.53
C ASN A 400 14.32 31.35 5.56
N THR A 401 14.29 31.02 6.85
CA THR A 401 15.07 31.77 7.85
C THR A 401 16.55 31.45 7.64
N PRO A 402 17.38 32.39 7.13
CA PRO A 402 18.81 32.16 6.99
C PRO A 402 19.33 31.77 8.37
N GLN A 403 19.93 30.59 8.48
CA GLN A 403 20.73 30.25 9.64
C GLN A 403 21.89 31.23 9.67
N ASP A 404 21.74 32.31 10.45
CA ASP A 404 22.80 33.25 10.74
C ASP A 404 23.98 32.44 11.27
N SER A 405 24.97 32.31 10.39
CA SER A 405 25.97 31.25 10.39
C SER A 405 27.13 31.57 11.34
N GLY A 406 26.81 32.13 12.52
CA GLY A 406 27.80 32.41 13.56
C GLY A 406 28.39 31.15 14.19
N GLY A 407 27.74 30.00 14.02
CA GLY A 407 28.27 28.69 14.41
C GLY A 407 28.70 27.91 13.17
N ALA A 408 29.98 27.57 13.06
CA ALA A 408 30.51 26.70 12.01
C ALA A 408 29.64 25.44 11.88
N SER A 409 29.09 25.21 10.68
CA SER A 409 28.22 24.07 10.44
C SER A 409 28.96 22.76 10.75
N PRO A 410 28.36 21.82 11.51
CA PRO A 410 28.98 20.54 11.84
C PRO A 410 29.43 19.73 10.60
N GLN A 411 28.75 19.93 9.46
CA GLN A 411 29.15 19.30 8.20
C GLN A 411 30.47 19.86 7.62
N ARG A 412 30.82 21.15 7.86
CA ARG A 412 32.16 21.65 7.52
C ARG A 412 33.23 21.02 8.40
N LEU A 413 32.93 20.77 9.67
CA LEU A 413 33.87 20.10 10.58
C LEU A 413 34.08 18.63 10.21
N LEU A 414 33.02 17.92 9.80
CA LEU A 414 33.17 16.54 9.31
C LEU A 414 33.92 16.47 7.99
N ARG A 415 33.67 17.39 7.04
CA ARG A 415 34.44 17.44 5.79
C ARG A 415 35.91 17.82 6.01
N CYS A 416 36.18 18.73 6.96
CA CYS A 416 37.54 19.04 7.38
C CYS A 416 38.22 17.87 8.10
N ASN A 417 37.47 16.99 8.78
CA ASN A 417 38.04 15.80 9.41
C ASN A 417 38.31 14.68 8.40
N GLU A 418 37.45 14.48 7.40
CA GLU A 418 37.73 13.56 6.29
C GLU A 418 38.92 14.06 5.45
N GLU A 419 38.99 15.36 5.12
CA GLU A 419 40.17 15.94 4.45
C GLU A 419 41.44 15.88 5.32
N LYS A 420 41.31 15.99 6.65
CA LYS A 420 42.44 15.76 7.57
C LYS A 420 42.83 14.29 7.68
N GLU A 421 41.90 13.34 7.63
CA GLU A 421 42.21 11.91 7.68
C GLU A 421 42.80 11.42 6.35
N GLU A 422 42.31 11.90 5.20
CA GLU A 422 42.91 11.63 3.89
C GLU A 422 44.29 12.29 3.78
N GLY A 423 44.45 13.52 4.27
CA GLY A 423 45.77 14.19 4.36
C GLY A 423 46.73 13.47 5.30
N CYS A 424 46.29 13.06 6.48
CA CYS A 424 47.10 12.35 7.47
C CYS A 424 47.51 10.96 6.98
N ASN A 425 46.61 10.23 6.31
CA ASN A 425 46.95 8.94 5.71
C ASN A 425 47.93 9.09 4.53
N ALA A 426 47.81 10.15 3.73
CA ALA A 426 48.75 10.42 2.65
C ALA A 426 50.17 10.75 3.19
N ASP A 427 50.26 11.49 4.30
CA ASP A 427 51.54 11.80 4.94
C ASP A 427 52.14 10.60 5.66
N VAL A 428 51.33 9.74 6.30
CA VAL A 428 51.80 8.47 6.89
C VAL A 428 52.32 7.53 5.79
N LEU A 429 51.63 7.41 4.66
CA LEU A 429 52.12 6.61 3.52
C LEU A 429 53.41 7.17 2.91
N ARG A 430 53.59 8.50 2.87
CA ARG A 430 54.86 9.12 2.46
C ARG A 430 55.99 8.88 3.45
N GLN A 431 55.73 8.91 4.76
CA GLN A 431 56.74 8.57 5.78
C GLN A 431 57.17 7.10 5.73
N ILE A 432 56.24 6.20 5.45
CA ILE A 432 56.56 4.78 5.25
C ILE A 432 57.37 4.59 3.96
N SER A 433 57.03 5.28 2.87
CA SER A 433 57.80 5.23 1.63
C SER A 433 59.21 5.81 1.75
N ALA A 434 59.40 6.86 2.57
CA ALA A 434 60.71 7.50 2.75
C ALA A 434 61.65 6.68 3.65
N SER A 435 61.11 6.03 4.69
CA SER A 435 61.91 5.18 5.59
C SER A 435 62.41 3.89 4.92
N SER A 436 61.71 3.40 3.91
CA SER A 436 62.13 2.20 3.16
C SER A 436 63.25 2.44 2.14
N ILE A 437 63.51 3.70 1.75
CA ILE A 437 64.58 4.06 0.79
C ILE A 437 65.92 4.34 1.50
N SER A 438 65.89 4.63 2.81
CA SER A 438 67.10 4.90 3.61
C SER A 438 67.82 3.63 4.11
N ASN A 439 67.25 2.44 3.90
CA ASN A 439 67.78 1.16 4.42
C ASN A 439 68.26 0.20 3.32
N VAL A 440 68.52 0.73 2.11
CA VAL A 440 69.22 0.05 1.02
C VAL A 440 70.40 0.93 0.62
#